data_AF-A0A8T3B617-F1
#
_entry.id   AF-A0A8T3B617-F1
#
_cell.length_a   1.000
_cell.length_b   1.000
_cell.length_c   1.000
_cell.angle_alpha   90.00
_cell.angle_beta   90.00
_cell.angle_gamma   90.00
#
_symmetry.space_group_name_H-M   'P 1'
#
loop_
_entity.id
_entity.type
_entity.pdbx_description
1 polymer ?
#
loop_
_entity_poly.entity_id
_entity_poly.type
_entity_poly.pdbx_seq_one_letter_code
_entity_poly.pdbx_strand_id
1 'polypeptide(L)' 'MLGLEGQDINQGNLGWSPIYVDSNLGVISIGFIPPHPDQAVIWRGPRKNGLIKQFLKDVHWGEIDYLVVDAPHGTSDESI' A
#
# COMPACT_ATOMS: atom_id res chain seq x y z
N MET A 1 -1.02 -13.78 -1.84
CA MET A 1 -2.22 -13.72 -0.95
C MET A 1 -3.51 -13.41 -1.70
N LEU A 2 -3.51 -12.51 -2.71
CA LEU A 2 -4.71 -12.18 -3.50
C LEU A 2 -4.56 -12.43 -5.01
N GLY A 3 -3.49 -13.13 -5.43
CA GLY A 3 -3.21 -13.40 -6.85
C GLY A 3 -2.78 -12.17 -7.67
N LEU A 4 -2.52 -11.03 -7.03
CA LEU A 4 -2.08 -9.77 -7.66
C LEU A 4 -0.56 -9.67 -7.84
N GLU A 5 0.14 -10.79 -7.97
CA GLU A 5 1.59 -10.81 -8.12
C GLU A 5 1.99 -10.26 -9.50
N GLY A 6 2.96 -9.35 -9.54
CA GLY A 6 3.42 -8.69 -10.77
C GLY A 6 2.54 -7.56 -11.28
N GLN A 7 1.55 -7.11 -10.51
CA GLN A 7 0.79 -5.90 -10.80
C GLN A 7 1.54 -4.66 -10.30
N ASP A 8 1.47 -3.60 -11.11
CA ASP A 8 2.09 -2.30 -10.80
C ASP A 8 1.03 -1.27 -10.38
N ILE A 9 1.45 -0.33 -9.54
CA ILE A 9 0.57 0.78 -9.12
C ILE A 9 0.36 1.73 -10.29
N ASN A 10 -0.90 1.90 -10.70
CA ASN A 10 -1.29 2.89 -11.70
C ASN A 10 -1.41 4.28 -11.08
N GLN A 11 -0.76 5.27 -11.69
CA GLN A 11 -0.88 6.67 -11.30
C GLN A 11 -1.85 7.40 -12.24
N GLY A 12 -2.96 7.88 -11.68
CA GLY A 12 -3.93 8.72 -12.36
C GLY A 12 -3.84 10.19 -11.94
N ASN A 13 -4.76 11.01 -12.46
CA ASN A 13 -4.80 12.46 -12.18
C ASN A 13 -5.11 12.80 -10.72
N LEU A 14 -5.72 11.87 -9.97
CA LEU A 14 -6.12 12.05 -8.57
C LEU A 14 -5.18 11.35 -7.58
N GLY A 15 -4.08 10.77 -8.06
CA GLY A 15 -3.16 9.95 -7.26
C GLY A 15 -3.11 8.51 -7.75
N TRP A 16 -2.66 7.62 -6.88
CA TRP A 16 -2.60 6.18 -7.13
C TRP A 16 -4.00 5.58 -7.12
N SER A 17 -4.26 4.69 -8.09
CA SER A 17 -5.50 3.92 -8.12
C SER A 17 -5.29 2.56 -7.45
N PRO A 18 -6.20 2.12 -6.57
CA PRO A 18 -6.18 0.75 -6.06
C PRO A 18 -6.24 -0.27 -7.19
N ILE A 19 -5.59 -1.41 -7.00
CA ILE A 19 -5.75 -2.56 -7.88
C ILE A 19 -6.96 -3.36 -7.40
N TYR A 20 -7.93 -3.57 -8.28
CA TYR A 20 -9.19 -4.23 -7.93
C TYR A 20 -9.09 -5.74 -8.16
N VAL A 21 -9.39 -6.52 -7.10
CA VAL A 21 -9.55 -7.98 -7.17
C VAL A 21 -10.96 -8.35 -7.62
N ASP A 22 -11.94 -7.54 -7.19
CA ASP A 22 -13.36 -7.61 -7.56
C ASP A 22 -13.90 -6.18 -7.62
N SER A 23 -15.13 -6.02 -8.10
CA SER A 23 -15.90 -4.78 -8.21
C SER A 23 -15.95 -3.93 -6.94
N ASN A 24 -15.85 -4.53 -5.76
CA ASN A 24 -15.91 -3.84 -4.47
C ASN A 24 -14.68 -4.09 -3.57
N LEU A 25 -13.61 -4.68 -4.11
CA LEU A 25 -12.40 -5.01 -3.34
C LEU A 25 -11.16 -4.42 -4.02
N GLY A 26 -10.80 -3.21 -3.60
CA GLY A 26 -9.56 -2.53 -4.00
C GLY A 26 -8.42 -2.79 -3.02
N VAL A 27 -7.21 -2.96 -3.55
CA VAL A 27 -6.01 -3.28 -2.78
C VAL A 27 -4.86 -2.37 -3.19
N ILE A 28 -4.15 -1.85 -2.20
CA ILE A 28 -2.82 -1.27 -2.37
C ILE A 28 -1.84 -2.07 -1.50
N SER A 29 -0.66 -2.35 -2.03
CA SER A 29 0.37 -3.10 -1.32
C SER A 29 1.75 -2.54 -1.63
N ILE A 30 2.62 -2.57 -0.62
CA ILE A 30 4.04 -2.25 -0.80
C ILE A 30 4.71 -3.24 -1.75
N GLY A 31 4.15 -4.46 -1.89
CA GLY A 31 4.66 -5.49 -2.79
C GLY A 31 4.53 -5.14 -4.27
N PHE A 32 3.77 -4.10 -4.61
CA PHE A 32 3.64 -3.60 -5.99
C PHE A 32 4.74 -2.60 -6.39
N ILE A 33 5.68 -2.28 -5.50
CA ILE A 33 6.72 -1.26 -5.72
C ILE A 33 8.06 -1.87 -6.18
N PRO A 34 8.57 -2.98 -5.61
CA PRO A 34 9.85 -3.53 -6.03
C PRO A 34 9.78 -4.09 -7.46
N PRO A 35 10.82 -3.89 -8.29
CA PRO A 35 10.89 -4.47 -9.64
C PRO A 35 10.99 -6.01 -9.62
N HIS A 36 11.42 -6.59 -8.50
CA HIS A 36 11.49 -8.03 -8.31
C HIS A 36 10.85 -8.43 -6.97
N PRO A 37 9.98 -9.45 -6.96
CA PRO A 37 9.25 -9.87 -5.75
C PRO A 37 10.18 -10.36 -4.62
N ASP A 38 11.35 -10.90 -4.96
CA ASP A 38 12.33 -11.39 -3.98
C ASP A 38 13.30 -10.30 -3.49
N GLN A 39 13.13 -9.06 -3.93
CA GLN A 39 14.00 -7.97 -3.52
C GLN A 39 13.68 -7.57 -2.07
N ALA A 40 14.56 -7.94 -1.15
CA ALA A 40 14.50 -7.49 0.23
C ALA A 40 14.70 -5.97 0.30
N VAL A 41 13.65 -5.25 0.70
CA VAL A 41 13.71 -3.81 0.98
C VAL A 41 13.60 -3.59 2.49
N ILE A 42 14.59 -2.91 3.07
CA ILE A 42 14.57 -2.54 4.48
C ILE A 42 13.75 -1.27 4.67
N TRP A 43 12.61 -1.38 5.33
CA TRP A 43 11.71 -0.27 5.64
C TRP A 43 11.91 0.20 7.08
N ARG A 44 12.82 1.16 7.30
CA ARG A 44 13.03 1.77 8.63
C ARG A 44 12.10 2.95 8.86
N GLY A 45 11.87 3.31 10.13
CA GLY A 45 10.82 4.22 10.62
C GLY A 45 10.39 5.37 9.72
N PRO A 46 11.29 6.29 9.31
CA PRO A 46 10.91 7.41 8.44
C PRO A 46 10.30 6.98 7.09
N ARG A 47 10.83 5.91 6.48
CA ARG A 47 10.30 5.37 5.22
C ARG A 47 8.96 4.68 5.42
N LYS A 48 8.80 3.91 6.51
CA LYS A 48 7.53 3.25 6.86
C LYS A 48 6.43 4.30 7.06
N ASN A 49 6.70 5.33 7.86
CA ASN A 49 5.72 6.38 8.15
C ASN A 49 5.39 7.21 6.91
N GLY A 50 6.37 7.45 6.03
CA GLY A 50 6.14 8.08 4.73
C GLY A 50 5.19 7.27 3.86
N LEU A 51 5.41 5.95 3.78
CA LEU A 51 4.59 5.06 2.96
C LEU A 51 3.15 4.93 3.49
N ILE A 52 2.96 4.83 4.81
CA ILE A 52 1.61 4.82 5.40
C ILE A 52 0.88 6.12 5.06
N LYS A 53 1.55 7.27 5.19
CA LYS A 53 0.97 8.57 4.79
C LYS A 53 0.62 8.59 3.30
N GLN A 54 1.48 8.04 2.46
CA GLN A 54 1.25 7.93 1.02
C GLN A 54 0.02 7.05 0.69
N PHE A 55 -0.15 5.90 1.35
CA PHE A 55 -1.36 5.06 1.17
C PHE A 55 -2.65 5.75 1.62
N LEU A 56 -2.58 6.60 2.65
CA LEU A 56 -3.76 7.30 3.16
C LEU A 56 -4.08 8.58 2.40
N LYS A 57 -3.07 9.28 1.85
CA LYS A 57 -3.24 10.58 1.20
C LYS A 57 -3.21 10.53 -0.31
N ASP A 58 -2.33 9.70 -0.86
CA ASP A 58 -1.99 9.75 -2.28
C ASP A 58 -2.68 8.62 -3.06
N VAL A 59 -3.41 7.73 -2.39
CA VAL A 59 -4.28 6.74 -3.02
C VAL A 59 -5.70 7.30 -3.10
N HIS A 60 -6.26 7.31 -4.30
CA HIS A 60 -7.64 7.70 -4.55
C HIS A 60 -8.56 6.49 -4.33
N TRP A 61 -9.02 6.33 -3.09
CA TRP A 61 -9.93 5.25 -2.69
C TRP A 61 -11.36 5.43 -3.18
N GLY A 62 -11.77 6.66 -3.52
CA GLY A 62 -13.16 7.00 -3.78
C GLY A 62 -14.01 6.92 -2.50
N GLU A 63 -15.29 6.60 -2.67
CA GLU A 63 -16.20 6.37 -1.55
C GLU A 63 -16.09 4.91 -1.08
N ILE A 64 -15.67 4.70 0.16
CA ILE A 64 -15.53 3.37 0.77
C ILE A 64 -16.18 3.35 2.15
N ASP A 65 -16.83 2.23 2.47
CA ASP A 65 -17.41 2.01 3.81
C ASP A 65 -16.34 1.59 4.83
N TYR A 66 -15.31 0.87 4.37
CA TYR A 66 -14.27 0.28 5.22
C TYR A 66 -12.89 0.36 4.56
N LEU A 67 -11.88 0.70 5.36
CA LEU A 67 -10.47 0.57 5.02
C LEU A 67 -9.82 -0.43 5.97
N VAL A 68 -9.37 -1.56 5.45
CA VAL A 68 -8.65 -2.58 6.22
C VAL A 68 -7.15 -2.41 6.01
N VAL A 69 -6.40 -2.30 7.11
CA VAL A 69 -4.95 -2.09 7.08
C VAL A 69 -4.26 -3.28 7.73
N ASP A 70 -3.43 -3.98 6.96
CA ASP A 70 -2.50 -5.00 7.47
C ASP A 70 -1.19 -4.33 7.88
N ALA A 71 -1.05 -4.05 9.17
CA ALA A 71 0.15 -3.42 9.71
C ALA A 71 1.21 -4.48 10.07
N PRO A 72 2.50 -4.24 9.78
CA PRO A 72 3.56 -5.15 10.19
C PRO A 72 3.59 -5.31 11.72
N HIS A 73 3.95 -6.51 12.19
CA HIS A 73 4.08 -6.79 13.62
C HIS A 73 5.14 -5.88 14.26
N GLY A 74 4.77 -5.25 15.38
CA GLY A 74 5.67 -4.40 16.15
C GLY A 74 4.91 -3.34 16.95
N THR A 75 5.00 -3.43 18.27
CA THR A 75 4.49 -2.42 19.22
C THR A 75 5.52 -1.29 19.45
N SER A 76 6.44 -1.08 18.52
CA SER A 76 7.48 -0.08 18.72
C SER A 76 6.84 1.30 18.60
N ASP A 77 6.65 1.95 19.75
CA ASP A 77 6.61 3.41 19.83
C ASP A 77 7.86 3.91 19.12
N GLU A 78 7.75 4.30 17.85
CA GLU A 78 8.76 5.12 17.25
C GLU A 78 8.65 6.47 17.95
N SER A 79 9.60 6.74 18.84
CA SER A 79 9.81 8.07 19.39
C SER A 79 9.90 9.05 18.22
N ILE A 80 8.86 9.87 18.10
CA ILE A 80 8.84 11.09 17.29
C ILE A 80 10.01 11.98 17.68
#